data_AF-A0A7J3W7S8-F1
#
_entry.id   AF-A0A7J3W7S8-F1
#
_cell.length_a   1.000
_cell.length_b   1.000
_cell.length_c   1.000
_cell.angle_alpha   90.00
_cell.angle_beta   90.00
_cell.angle_gamma   90.00
#
_symmetry.space_group_name_H-M   'P 1'
#
loop_
_entity.id
_entity.type
_entity.pdbx_description
1 polymer ?
#
loop_
_entity_poly.entity_id
_entity_poly.type
_entity_poly.pdbx_seq_one_letter_code
_entity_poly.pdbx_strand_id
1 'polypeptide(L)'
;MTLIRDLCATPSLWKSTVSLMDINEERLNLCYIAAERYASEVKADLRFNKTTDRKEAIKDADFVINTAMAGGHQYYEKMREISEKHGYYRGINSVEWNMVSDYHTIWGYYQLKLMMDIG
;
A
#
# COMPACT_ATOMS: atom_id res chain seq x y z
N MET A 1 -10.41 1.58 1.46
CA MET A 1 -11.34 2.73 1.42
C MET A 1 -11.44 3.53 2.71
N THR A 2 -11.01 2.98 3.86
CA THR A 2 -11.04 3.66 5.16
C THR A 2 -10.44 5.07 5.14
N LEU A 3 -9.23 5.23 4.59
CA LEU A 3 -8.56 6.54 4.54
C LEU A 3 -9.38 7.61 3.79
N ILE A 4 -9.95 7.28 2.63
CA ILE A 4 -10.77 8.22 1.85
C ILE A 4 -12.02 8.63 2.61
N ARG A 5 -12.68 7.67 3.28
CA ARG A 5 -13.83 7.96 4.13
C ARG A 5 -13.46 8.94 5.24
N ASP A 6 -12.35 8.70 5.91
CA ASP A 6 -11.94 9.51 7.06
C ASP A 6 -11.51 10.92 6.59
N LEU A 7 -10.87 11.05 5.42
CA LEU A 7 -10.61 12.34 4.77
C LEU A 7 -11.91 13.09 4.45
N CYS A 8 -12.90 12.40 3.87
CA CYS A 8 -14.20 13.01 3.56
C CYS A 8 -14.92 13.50 4.83
N ALA A 9 -14.80 12.75 5.93
CA ALA A 9 -15.38 13.07 7.23
C ALA A 9 -14.63 14.17 8.01
N THR A 10 -13.52 14.70 7.47
CA THR A 10 -12.68 15.70 8.12
C THR A 10 -12.69 17.02 7.32
N PRO A 11 -13.62 17.95 7.59
CA PRO A 11 -13.76 19.19 6.82
C PRO A 11 -12.52 20.07 6.74
N SER A 12 -11.64 20.02 7.75
CA SER A 12 -10.39 20.78 7.76
C SER A 12 -9.37 20.30 6.71
N LEU A 13 -9.57 19.10 6.14
CA LEU A 13 -8.73 18.53 5.09
C LEU A 13 -9.38 18.65 3.71
N TRP A 14 -10.55 19.28 3.59
CA TRP A 14 -11.16 19.55 2.29
C TRP A 14 -10.27 20.50 1.46
N LYS A 15 -10.43 20.44 0.14
CA LYS A 15 -9.59 21.01 -0.92
C LYS A 15 -8.23 20.34 -1.08
N SER A 16 -7.93 19.31 -0.30
CA SER A 16 -6.75 18.46 -0.52
C SER A 16 -6.86 17.70 -1.84
N THR A 17 -5.69 17.42 -2.42
CA THR A 17 -5.56 16.53 -3.57
C THR A 17 -5.03 15.19 -3.08
N VAL A 18 -5.73 14.10 -3.41
CA VAL A 18 -5.32 12.73 -3.12
C VAL A 18 -4.82 12.07 -4.39
N SER A 19 -3.52 11.78 -4.42
CA SER A 19 -2.89 10.98 -5.49
C SER A 19 -2.87 9.52 -5.12
N LEU A 20 -3.64 8.73 -5.86
CA LEU A 20 -3.64 7.27 -5.75
C LEU A 20 -2.56 6.71 -6.68
N MET A 21 -1.71 5.84 -6.13
CA MET A 21 -0.64 5.21 -6.90
C MET A 21 -0.62 3.70 -6.64
N ASP A 22 -0.56 2.93 -7.71
CA ASP A 22 -0.31 1.49 -7.70
C ASP A 22 0.35 1.12 -9.05
N ILE A 23 1.17 0.07 -9.05
CA ILE A 23 1.75 -0.48 -10.28
C ILE A 23 0.72 -1.30 -11.07
N ASN A 24 -0.35 -1.75 -10.41
CA ASN A 24 -1.46 -2.47 -11.03
C ASN A 24 -2.55 -1.48 -11.42
N GLU A 25 -2.62 -1.16 -12.71
CA GLU A 25 -3.55 -0.18 -13.27
C GLU A 25 -5.02 -0.55 -13.05
N GLU A 26 -5.38 -1.84 -13.12
CA GLU A 26 -6.75 -2.29 -12.91
C GLU A 26 -7.21 -2.01 -11.47
N ARG A 27 -6.41 -2.41 -10.48
CA ARG A 27 -6.69 -2.14 -9.06
C ARG A 27 -6.73 -0.64 -8.78
N LEU A 28 -5.80 0.11 -9.38
CA LEU A 28 -5.76 1.57 -9.26
C LEU A 28 -7.04 2.21 -9.81
N ASN A 29 -7.49 1.79 -10.99
CA ASN A 29 -8.71 2.31 -11.62
C ASN A 29 -9.95 2.05 -10.76
N LEU A 30 -10.08 0.84 -10.21
CA LEU A 30 -11.18 0.51 -9.30
C LEU A 30 -11.17 1.37 -8.03
N CYS A 31 -10.00 1.54 -7.40
CA CYS A 31 -9.87 2.39 -6.22
C CYS A 31 -10.17 3.86 -6.51
N TYR A 32 -9.72 4.37 -7.65
CA TYR A 32 -9.97 5.75 -8.08
C TYR A 32 -11.47 6.02 -8.29
N ILE A 33 -12.15 5.17 -9.05
CA ILE A 33 -13.60 5.30 -9.30
C ILE A 33 -14.38 5.22 -7.99
N ALA A 34 -14.02 4.28 -7.10
CA ALA A 34 -14.67 4.15 -5.80
C ALA A 34 -14.47 5.38 -4.91
N ALA A 35 -13.26 5.96 -4.91
CA ALA A 35 -12.93 7.14 -4.12
C ALA A 35 -13.69 8.39 -4.61
N GLU A 36 -13.67 8.66 -5.91
CA GLU A 36 -14.40 9.80 -6.50
C GLU A 36 -15.90 9.69 -6.25
N ARG A 37 -16.47 8.50 -6.50
CA ARG A 37 -17.89 8.25 -6.27
C ARG A 37 -18.27 8.48 -4.81
N TYR A 38 -17.48 7.94 -3.88
CA TYR A 38 -17.76 8.10 -2.45
C TYR A 38 -17.72 9.58 -2.04
N ALA A 39 -16.68 10.32 -2.44
CA ALA A 39 -16.56 11.75 -2.13
C ALA A 39 -17.73 12.56 -2.70
N SER A 40 -18.17 12.24 -3.92
CA SER A 40 -19.34 12.88 -4.55
C SER A 40 -20.64 12.58 -3.80
N GLU A 41 -20.86 11.33 -3.37
CA GLU A 41 -22.07 10.94 -2.65
C GLU A 41 -22.20 11.67 -1.31
N VAL A 42 -21.10 11.86 -0.60
CA VAL A 42 -21.06 12.57 0.70
C VAL A 42 -20.81 14.08 0.57
N LYS A 43 -20.69 14.59 -0.66
CA LYS A 43 -20.41 16.00 -0.98
C LYS A 43 -19.14 16.55 -0.32
N ALA A 44 -18.11 15.72 -0.19
CA ALA A 44 -16.80 16.15 0.28
C ALA A 44 -16.05 16.86 -0.85
N ASP A 45 -15.43 18.00 -0.55
CA ASP A 45 -14.59 18.75 -1.49
C ASP A 45 -13.17 18.18 -1.46
N LEU A 46 -12.93 17.07 -2.16
CA LEU A 46 -11.61 16.46 -2.35
C LEU A 46 -11.33 16.33 -3.84
N ARG A 47 -10.06 16.52 -4.23
CA ARG A 47 -9.60 16.30 -5.61
C ARG A 47 -8.87 14.99 -5.69
N PHE A 48 -9.06 14.25 -6.78
CA PHE A 48 -8.39 12.97 -7.00
C PHE A 48 -7.58 13.01 -8.28
N ASN A 49 -6.40 12.40 -8.24
CA ASN A 49 -5.66 11.97 -9.41
C ASN A 49 -5.13 10.55 -9.17
N LYS A 50 -4.70 9.91 -10.25
CA LYS A 50 -4.09 8.58 -10.21
C LYS A 50 -2.89 8.54 -11.14
N THR A 51 -1.87 7.76 -10.76
CA THR A 51 -0.70 7.52 -11.59
C THR A 51 -0.12 6.14 -11.30
N THR A 52 0.53 5.53 -12.29
CA THR A 52 1.36 4.32 -12.10
C THR A 52 2.83 4.67 -11.85
N ASP A 53 3.20 5.96 -11.95
CA ASP A 53 4.55 6.45 -11.65
C ASP A 53 4.62 6.95 -10.20
N ARG A 54 5.50 6.30 -9.42
CA ARG A 54 5.73 6.64 -8.02
C ARG A 54 6.32 8.05 -7.86
N LYS A 55 7.19 8.48 -8.77
CA LYS A 55 7.83 9.81 -8.69
C LYS A 55 6.81 10.91 -8.88
N GLU A 56 5.86 10.72 -9.80
CA GLU A 56 4.75 11.66 -10.00
C GLU A 56 3.85 11.75 -8.77
N ALA A 57 3.58 10.61 -8.11
CA ALA A 57 2.73 10.58 -6.92
C ALA A 57 3.36 11.27 -5.69
N ILE A 58 4.69 11.25 -5.58
CA ILE A 58 5.43 11.85 -4.47
C ILE A 58 5.71 13.34 -4.73
N LYS A 59 5.80 13.74 -5.99
CA LYS A 59 6.13 15.11 -6.37
C LYS A 59 5.14 16.09 -5.74
N ASP A 60 5.68 17.09 -5.04
CA ASP A 60 4.94 18.16 -4.36
C ASP A 60 3.97 17.68 -3.24
N ALA A 61 4.08 16.42 -2.79
CA ALA A 61 3.22 15.88 -1.75
C ALA A 61 3.61 16.37 -0.35
N ASP A 62 2.64 16.89 0.42
CA ASP A 62 2.83 17.24 1.83
C ASP A 62 2.96 16.00 2.73
N PHE A 63 2.26 14.91 2.36
CA PHE A 63 2.25 13.64 3.08
C PHE A 63 2.28 12.47 2.10
N VAL A 64 3.10 11.47 2.38
CA VAL A 64 3.16 10.21 1.63
C VAL A 64 2.78 9.05 2.55
N ILE A 65 1.74 8.31 2.16
CA ILE A 65 1.28 7.12 2.89
C ILE A 65 1.64 5.90 2.06
N ASN A 66 2.63 5.12 2.52
CA ASN A 66 3.05 3.89 1.87
C ASN A 66 2.30 2.68 2.47
N THR A 67 1.41 2.07 1.68
CA THR A 67 0.77 0.79 2.02
C THR A 67 1.11 -0.32 1.02
N ALA A 68 2.16 -0.12 0.21
CA ALA A 68 2.56 -1.09 -0.80
C ALA A 68 3.33 -2.26 -0.16
N MET A 69 3.02 -3.46 -0.65
CA MET A 69 3.72 -4.70 -0.28
C MET A 69 4.40 -5.26 -1.53
N ALA A 70 5.72 -5.06 -1.62
CA ALA A 70 6.54 -5.48 -2.74
C ALA A 70 6.46 -7.00 -2.93
N GLY A 71 6.11 -7.44 -4.15
CA GLY A 71 5.93 -8.86 -4.48
C GLY A 71 4.59 -9.47 -4.03
N GLY A 72 3.81 -8.78 -3.19
CA GLY A 72 2.50 -9.24 -2.74
C GLY A 72 2.54 -10.51 -1.86
N HIS A 73 1.37 -11.03 -1.50
CA HIS A 73 1.26 -12.23 -0.66
C HIS A 73 1.87 -13.47 -1.32
N GLN A 74 1.77 -13.59 -2.65
CA GLN A 74 2.33 -14.74 -3.40
C GLN A 74 3.85 -14.87 -3.22
N TYR A 75 4.57 -13.75 -3.15
CA TYR A 75 6.00 -13.77 -2.88
C TYR A 75 6.29 -14.36 -1.49
N TYR A 76 5.49 -14.00 -0.48
CA TYR A 76 5.66 -14.51 0.89
C TYR A 76 5.27 -15.98 1.04
N GLU A 77 4.19 -16.42 0.41
CA GLU A 77 3.81 -17.84 0.38
C GLU A 77 4.91 -18.69 -0.27
N LYS A 78 5.45 -18.26 -1.41
CA LYS A 78 6.53 -18.98 -2.09
C LYS A 78 7.77 -19.12 -1.21
N MET A 79 8.14 -18.06 -0.48
CA MET A 79 9.26 -18.12 0.45
C MET A 79 9.00 -19.04 1.64
N ARG A 80 7.75 -19.06 2.13
CA ARG A 80 7.32 -19.97 3.19
C ARG A 80 7.43 -21.42 2.74
N GLU A 81 6.85 -21.76 1.58
CA GLU A 81 6.92 -23.10 1.00
C GLU A 81 8.37 -23.59 0.83
N ILE A 82 9.27 -22.74 0.34
CA ILE A 82 10.69 -23.08 0.18
C ILE A 82 11.34 -23.33 1.55
N SER A 83 11.04 -22.49 2.54
CA SER A 83 11.62 -22.61 3.88
C SER A 83 11.12 -23.85 4.61
N GLU A 84 9.83 -24.18 4.48
CA GLU A 84 9.22 -25.37 5.09
C GLU A 84 9.83 -26.67 4.53
N LYS A 85 10.17 -26.71 3.23
CA LYS A 85 10.92 -27.82 2.63
C LYS A 85 12.30 -28.06 3.26
N HIS A 86 12.85 -27.07 3.95
CA HIS A 86 14.14 -27.15 4.65
C HIS A 86 13.98 -27.25 6.17
N GLY A 87 12.79 -27.59 6.68
CA GLY A 87 12.55 -27.84 8.10
C GLY A 87 12.17 -26.60 8.92
N TYR A 88 11.99 -25.44 8.29
CA TYR A 88 11.52 -24.23 8.97
C TYR A 88 10.00 -24.15 8.93
N TYR A 89 9.33 -24.73 9.92
CA TYR A 89 7.88 -24.65 10.07
C TYR A 89 7.41 -23.17 10.08
N ARG A 90 6.39 -22.84 9.27
CA ARG A 90 5.90 -21.46 9.02
C ARG A 90 6.89 -20.54 8.29
N GLY A 91 8.02 -21.08 7.86
CA GLY A 91 9.07 -20.41 7.12
C GLY A 91 10.07 -19.67 7.99
N ILE A 92 11.24 -19.35 7.44
CA ILE A 92 12.36 -18.81 8.22
C ILE A 92 12.11 -17.43 8.82
N ASN A 93 11.13 -16.66 8.30
CA ASN A 93 10.74 -15.37 8.90
C ASN A 93 9.94 -15.53 10.20
N SER A 94 9.38 -16.71 10.47
CA SER A 94 8.67 -17.00 11.72
C SER A 94 9.69 -17.33 12.81
N VAL A 95 10.08 -16.30 13.55
CA VAL A 95 11.10 -16.39 14.59
C VAL A 95 10.49 -16.09 15.96
N GLU A 96 11.26 -16.35 17.02
CA GLU A 96 10.89 -15.93 18.36
C GLU A 96 10.55 -14.43 18.36
N TRP A 97 9.42 -14.05 18.97
CA TRP A 97 8.91 -12.67 19.01
C TRP A 97 8.43 -12.08 17.67
N ASN A 98 8.45 -12.84 16.57
CA ASN A 98 7.85 -12.43 15.30
C ASN A 98 7.22 -13.63 14.55
N MET A 99 5.96 -13.89 14.88
CA MET A 99 5.14 -14.94 14.23
C MET A 99 4.11 -14.36 13.24
N VAL A 100 4.11 -13.04 13.03
CA VAL A 100 3.19 -12.36 12.12
C VAL A 100 3.58 -12.73 10.69
N SER A 101 2.69 -13.43 9.99
CA SER A 101 3.07 -14.23 8.81
C SER A 101 3.38 -13.43 7.55
N ASP A 102 2.97 -12.17 7.51
CA ASP A 102 3.28 -11.17 6.49
C ASP A 102 4.31 -10.13 6.97
N TYR A 103 4.87 -10.30 8.17
CA TYR A 103 5.89 -9.43 8.73
C TYR A 103 7.31 -9.95 8.44
N HIS A 104 7.66 -9.97 7.15
CA HIS A 104 8.93 -10.51 6.66
C HIS A 104 10.10 -9.56 6.93
N THR A 105 11.15 -10.06 7.60
CA THR A 105 12.39 -9.32 7.88
C THR A 105 13.58 -9.92 7.13
N ILE A 106 13.75 -11.24 7.15
CA ILE A 106 14.86 -11.96 6.49
C ILE A 106 14.68 -11.97 4.97
N TRP A 107 13.48 -12.34 4.49
CA TRP A 107 13.16 -12.31 3.05
C TRP A 107 12.56 -10.98 2.57
N GLY A 108 12.60 -9.95 3.43
CA GLY A 108 11.98 -8.64 3.20
C GLY A 108 12.76 -7.71 2.27
N TYR A 109 13.82 -8.17 1.58
CA TYR A 109 14.72 -7.31 0.80
C TYR A 109 13.99 -6.33 -0.13
N TYR A 110 13.06 -6.81 -0.96
CA TYR A 110 12.34 -5.93 -1.90
C TYR A 110 11.42 -4.94 -1.18
N GLN A 111 10.85 -5.33 -0.03
CA GLN A 111 10.02 -4.43 0.78
C GLN A 111 10.86 -3.35 1.46
N LEU A 112 12.01 -3.73 2.02
CA LEU A 112 12.96 -2.79 2.63
C LEU A 112 13.57 -1.85 1.59
N LYS A 113 13.91 -2.38 0.41
CA LYS A 113 14.36 -1.57 -0.72
C LYS A 113 13.29 -0.59 -1.16
N LEU A 114 12.04 -1.03 -1.31
CA LEU A 114 10.92 -0.14 -1.61
C LEU A 114 10.81 0.99 -0.58
N MET A 115 10.92 0.68 0.72
CA MET A 115 10.90 1.67 1.79
C MET A 115 12.05 2.69 1.66
N MET A 116 13.26 2.25 1.34
CA MET A 116 14.43 3.12 1.17
C MET A 116 14.37 3.96 -0.11
N ASP A 117 13.72 3.44 -1.17
CA ASP A 117 13.58 4.11 -2.45
C ASP A 117 12.37 5.07 -2.51
N ILE A 118 11.57 5.15 -1.44
CA ILE A 118 10.51 6.15 -1.25
C ILE A 118 11.15 7.35 -0.55
N GLY A 119 11.70 8.27 -1.35
CA GLY A 119 12.39 9.47 -0.92
C GLY A 119 12.92 10.24 -2.11
#